data_AF-A0A9E1F9Y0-F1
#
_entry.id   AF-A0A9E1F9Y0-F1
#
_cell.length_a   1.000
_cell.length_b   1.000
_cell.length_c   1.000
_cell.angle_alpha   90.00
_cell.angle_beta   90.00
_cell.angle_gamma   90.00
#
_symmetry.space_group_name_H-M   'P 1'
#
loop_
_entity.id
_entity.type
_entity.pdbx_description
1 polymer ?
#
loop_
_entity_poly.entity_id
_entity_poly.type
_entity_poly.pdbx_seq_one_letter_code
_entity_poly.pdbx_strand_id
1 'polypeptide(L)'
;MREILKRDGTRQEFVAYKIVDAIKKAFASENKAYDEQVFTNVVQDIFQKSSAITVEDIQDAIEKELFDGGHFEVLKSFMLYRHTHKLQREQILGLNADTTNKNSTQTINEYINGTDWRISANSNTSYSNAGLINNTAGKVIANYWLDAVYSKEEGLAHRNGDYHIHDLDCLTGYCAGWSLRALLNEGF
;
A
#
# COMPACT_ATOMS: atom_id res chain seq x y z
N MET A 1 2.30 -28.24 -24.82
CA MET A 1 2.76 -27.26 -23.81
C MET A 1 1.70 -26.19 -23.72
N ARG A 2 1.22 -25.82 -22.53
CA ARG A 2 0.07 -24.90 -22.37
C ARG A 2 0.56 -23.54 -21.89
N GLU A 3 0.02 -22.46 -22.44
CA GLU A 3 0.38 -21.08 -22.07
C GLU A 3 -0.63 -20.49 -21.08
N ILE A 4 -0.16 -19.64 -20.18
CA ILE A 4 -0.93 -18.84 -19.24
C ILE A 4 -0.88 -17.38 -19.68
N LEU A 5 -2.05 -16.74 -19.74
CA LEU A 5 -2.18 -15.30 -19.91
C LEU A 5 -1.94 -14.61 -18.56
N LYS A 6 -0.87 -13.83 -18.49
CA LYS A 6 -0.59 -12.98 -17.33
C LYS A 6 -1.49 -11.77 -17.28
N ARG A 7 -1.54 -11.16 -16.10
CA ARG A 7 -2.33 -9.96 -15.81
C ARG A 7 -1.89 -8.71 -16.61
N ASP A 8 -0.65 -8.70 -17.10
CA ASP A 8 -0.09 -7.66 -18.00
C ASP A 8 -0.41 -7.92 -19.48
N GLY A 9 -1.17 -8.96 -19.79
CA GLY A 9 -1.51 -9.36 -21.16
C GLY A 9 -0.42 -10.21 -21.85
N THR A 10 0.73 -10.43 -21.20
CA THR A 10 1.80 -11.28 -21.75
C THR A 10 1.46 -12.76 -21.60
N ARG A 11 2.04 -13.61 -22.46
CA ARG A 11 1.91 -15.07 -22.37
C ARG A 11 3.17 -15.66 -21.76
N GLN A 12 3.00 -16.61 -20.86
CA GLN A 12 4.09 -17.40 -20.30
C GLN A 12 3.73 -18.88 -20.34
N GLU A 13 4.70 -19.74 -20.57
CA GLU A 13 4.50 -21.19 -20.43
C GLU A 13 4.00 -21.56 -19.02
N PHE A 14 3.12 -22.57 -18.97
CA PHE A 14 2.65 -23.12 -17.71
C PHE A 14 3.80 -23.77 -16.94
N VAL A 15 3.94 -23.39 -15.67
CA VAL A 15 5.00 -23.88 -14.79
C VAL A 15 4.38 -24.44 -13.51
N ALA A 16 4.34 -25.76 -13.40
CA ALA A 16 3.65 -26.48 -12.32
C ALA A 16 4.15 -26.10 -10.91
N TYR A 17 5.47 -25.94 -10.72
CA TYR A 17 6.03 -25.67 -9.40
C TYR A 17 5.50 -24.37 -8.77
N LYS A 18 5.09 -23.38 -9.58
CA LYS A 18 4.55 -22.12 -9.06
C LYS A 18 3.21 -22.30 -8.34
N ILE A 19 2.40 -23.25 -8.80
CA ILE A 19 1.12 -23.61 -8.18
C ILE A 19 1.41 -24.39 -6.89
N VAL A 20 2.32 -25.37 -6.95
CA VAL A 20 2.77 -26.13 -5.78
C VAL A 20 3.26 -25.20 -4.67
N ASP A 21 4.13 -24.24 -5.00
CA ASP A 21 4.67 -23.27 -4.04
C ASP A 21 3.59 -22.38 -3.44
N ALA A 22 2.62 -21.92 -4.24
CA ALA A 22 1.51 -21.11 -3.76
C ALA A 22 0.65 -21.88 -2.75
N ILE A 23 0.33 -23.14 -3.06
CA ILE A 23 -0.45 -24.01 -2.17
C ILE A 23 0.35 -24.31 -0.89
N LYS A 24 1.62 -24.71 -1.00
CA LYS A 24 2.48 -24.96 0.16
C LYS A 24 2.59 -23.76 1.09
N LYS A 25 2.71 -22.55 0.53
CA LYS A 25 2.73 -21.31 1.32
C LYS A 25 1.42 -21.08 2.07
N ALA A 26 0.29 -21.37 1.46
CA ALA A 26 -1.03 -21.26 2.10
C ALA A 26 -1.19 -22.26 3.26
N PHE A 27 -0.74 -23.50 3.09
CA PHE A 27 -0.75 -24.49 4.16
C PHE A 27 0.21 -24.11 5.30
N ALA A 28 1.40 -23.63 4.95
CA ALA A 28 2.40 -23.19 5.93
C ALA A 28 1.94 -21.97 6.75
N SER A 29 1.19 -21.03 6.18
CA SER A 29 0.71 -19.85 6.91
C SER A 29 -0.26 -20.19 8.04
N GLU A 30 -0.99 -21.30 7.90
CA GLU A 30 -1.91 -21.82 8.93
C GLU A 30 -1.32 -23.00 9.71
N ASN A 31 -0.01 -23.26 9.56
CA ASN A 31 0.71 -24.36 10.20
C ASN A 31 0.05 -25.74 9.98
N LYS A 32 -0.50 -25.96 8.77
CA LYS A 32 -1.12 -27.22 8.36
C LYS A 32 -0.20 -28.00 7.42
N ALA A 33 -0.32 -29.33 7.44
CA ALA A 33 0.40 -30.20 6.53
C ALA A 33 -0.09 -30.01 5.09
N TYR A 34 0.85 -29.89 4.16
CA TYR A 34 0.55 -29.78 2.73
C TYR A 34 -0.21 -31.01 2.24
N ASP A 35 -1.34 -30.75 1.58
CA ASP A 35 -2.14 -31.77 0.89
C ASP A 35 -1.81 -31.77 -0.62
N GLU A 36 -1.18 -32.85 -1.08
CA GLU A 36 -0.80 -33.04 -2.48
C GLU A 36 -2.01 -33.21 -3.41
N GLN A 37 -3.15 -33.63 -2.88
CA GLN A 37 -4.37 -33.82 -3.66
C GLN A 37 -4.90 -32.49 -4.20
N VAL A 38 -4.77 -31.41 -3.42
CA VAL A 38 -5.17 -30.05 -3.84
C VAL A 38 -4.45 -29.65 -5.12
N PHE A 39 -3.14 -29.86 -5.19
CA PHE A 39 -2.37 -29.55 -6.40
C PHE A 39 -2.81 -30.41 -7.59
N THR A 40 -2.99 -31.70 -7.37
CA THR A 40 -3.39 -32.66 -8.42
C THR A 40 -4.73 -32.27 -9.03
N ASN A 41 -5.72 -31.93 -8.20
CA ASN A 41 -7.05 -31.53 -8.65
C ASN A 41 -7.01 -30.16 -9.37
N VAL A 42 -6.27 -29.18 -8.85
CA VAL A 42 -6.10 -27.87 -9.48
C VAL A 42 -5.54 -28.02 -10.90
N VAL A 43 -4.50 -28.84 -11.07
CA VAL A 43 -3.94 -29.12 -12.39
C VAL A 43 -4.97 -29.80 -13.29
N GLN A 44 -5.71 -30.79 -12.78
CA GLN A 44 -6.75 -31.45 -13.57
C GLN A 44 -7.83 -30.49 -14.06
N ASP A 45 -8.35 -29.61 -13.19
CA ASP A 45 -9.39 -28.62 -13.52
C ASP A 45 -8.88 -27.60 -14.56
N ILE A 46 -7.66 -27.10 -14.37
CA ILE A 46 -7.01 -26.18 -15.31
C ILE A 46 -6.83 -26.84 -16.69
N PHE A 47 -6.39 -28.10 -16.72
CA PHE A 47 -6.12 -28.80 -17.98
C PHE A 47 -7.39 -29.18 -18.75
N GLN A 48 -8.55 -29.24 -18.10
CA GLN A 48 -9.84 -29.50 -18.74
C GLN A 48 -10.49 -28.26 -19.40
N LYS A 49 -10.09 -27.03 -19.02
CA LYS A 49 -10.59 -25.82 -19.69
C LYS A 49 -10.21 -25.81 -21.18
N SER A 50 -11.12 -25.39 -22.06
CA SER A 50 -10.84 -25.23 -23.50
C SER A 50 -10.37 -23.81 -23.88
N SER A 51 -10.54 -22.84 -22.98
CA SER A 51 -10.16 -21.43 -23.17
C SER A 51 -8.71 -21.15 -22.74
N ALA A 52 -8.23 -19.95 -23.07
CA ALA A 52 -6.99 -19.42 -22.52
C ALA A 52 -7.09 -19.35 -20.99
N ILE A 53 -6.06 -19.85 -20.29
CA ILE A 53 -5.98 -19.83 -18.83
C ILE A 53 -5.37 -18.50 -18.40
N THR A 54 -6.03 -17.80 -17.50
CA THR A 54 -5.47 -16.63 -16.83
C THR A 54 -4.88 -17.00 -15.47
N VAL A 55 -4.07 -16.10 -14.90
CA VAL A 55 -3.60 -16.29 -13.51
C VAL A 55 -4.76 -16.28 -12.50
N GLU A 56 -5.85 -15.57 -12.78
CA GLU A 56 -7.04 -15.58 -11.92
C GLU A 56 -7.74 -16.93 -11.95
N ASP A 57 -7.86 -17.55 -13.13
CA ASP A 57 -8.45 -18.90 -13.26
C ASP A 57 -7.72 -19.94 -12.39
N ILE A 58 -6.40 -19.83 -12.29
CA ILE A 58 -5.57 -20.72 -11.47
C ILE A 58 -5.84 -20.46 -9.98
N GLN A 59 -5.98 -19.20 -9.58
CA GLN A 59 -6.27 -18.85 -8.20
C GLN A 59 -7.67 -19.28 -7.78
N ASP A 60 -8.66 -19.12 -8.67
CA ASP A 60 -10.04 -19.59 -8.46
C ASP A 60 -10.10 -21.12 -8.32
N ALA A 61 -9.33 -21.84 -9.13
CA ALA A 61 -9.21 -23.29 -9.01
C ALA A 61 -8.60 -23.71 -7.66
N ILE A 62 -7.55 -23.01 -7.18
CA ILE A 62 -6.97 -23.28 -5.85
C ILE A 62 -8.01 -23.04 -4.75
N GLU A 63 -8.76 -21.94 -4.80
CA GLU A 63 -9.79 -21.63 -3.80
C GLU A 63 -10.89 -22.68 -3.77
N LYS A 64 -11.36 -23.11 -4.95
CA LYS A 64 -12.35 -24.19 -5.08
C LYS A 64 -11.85 -25.49 -4.47
N GLU A 65 -10.63 -25.92 -4.79
CA GLU A 65 -10.10 -27.19 -4.28
C GLU A 65 -9.79 -27.15 -2.77
N LEU A 66 -9.39 -25.98 -2.24
CA LEU A 66 -9.26 -25.80 -0.79
C LEU A 66 -10.62 -25.85 -0.08
N PHE A 67 -11.68 -25.35 -0.73
CA PHE A 67 -13.04 -25.44 -0.21
C PHE A 67 -13.54 -26.90 -0.23
N ASP A 68 -13.46 -27.56 -1.38
CA ASP A 68 -13.93 -28.94 -1.57
C ASP A 68 -13.14 -29.93 -0.70
N GLY A 69 -11.85 -29.67 -0.47
CA GLY A 69 -10.99 -30.44 0.45
C GLY A 69 -11.23 -30.16 1.94
N GLY A 70 -12.14 -29.26 2.31
CA GLY A 70 -12.44 -28.94 3.70
C GLY A 70 -11.34 -28.14 4.42
N HIS A 71 -10.40 -27.54 3.68
CA HIS A 71 -9.27 -26.78 4.20
C HIS A 71 -9.65 -25.33 4.55
N PHE A 72 -10.71 -25.14 5.34
CA PHE A 72 -11.36 -23.84 5.56
C PHE A 72 -10.40 -22.72 6.01
N GLU A 73 -9.56 -22.96 7.02
CA GLU A 73 -8.61 -21.94 7.50
C GLU A 73 -7.58 -21.57 6.41
N VAL A 74 -7.11 -22.56 5.64
CA VAL A 74 -6.14 -22.35 4.55
C VAL A 74 -6.78 -21.55 3.42
N LEU A 75 -8.02 -21.89 3.05
CA LEU A 75 -8.82 -21.13 2.09
C LEU A 75 -8.97 -19.67 2.52
N LYS A 76 -9.39 -19.44 3.77
CA LYS A 76 -9.59 -18.09 4.32
C LYS A 76 -8.30 -17.28 4.27
N SER A 77 -7.19 -17.88 4.69
CA SER A 77 -5.85 -17.27 4.65
C SER A 77 -5.42 -16.93 3.22
N PHE A 78 -5.63 -17.87 2.29
CA PHE A 78 -5.31 -17.69 0.88
C PHE A 78 -6.14 -16.57 0.22
N MET A 79 -7.45 -16.54 0.44
CA MET A 79 -8.35 -15.49 -0.06
C MET A 79 -7.96 -14.12 0.48
N LEU A 80 -7.66 -14.01 1.78
CA LEU A 80 -7.23 -12.77 2.39
C LEU A 80 -5.90 -12.29 1.79
N TYR A 81 -4.93 -13.19 1.66
CA TYR A 81 -3.64 -12.89 1.02
C TYR A 81 -3.82 -12.43 -0.43
N ARG A 82 -4.63 -13.15 -1.23
CA ARG A 82 -4.95 -12.78 -2.62
C ARG A 82 -5.59 -11.40 -2.69
N HIS A 83 -6.56 -11.12 -1.81
CA HIS A 83 -7.27 -9.85 -1.75
C HIS A 83 -6.35 -8.69 -1.33
N THR A 84 -5.57 -8.84 -0.26
CA THR A 84 -4.59 -7.85 0.18
C THR A 84 -3.59 -7.53 -0.93
N HIS A 85 -3.07 -8.55 -1.61
CA HIS A 85 -2.14 -8.33 -2.73
C HIS A 85 -2.82 -7.75 -3.98
N LYS A 86 -4.11 -8.00 -4.19
CA LYS A 86 -4.88 -7.34 -5.24
C LYS A 86 -5.02 -5.85 -4.93
N LEU A 87 -5.42 -5.50 -3.71
CA LEU A 87 -5.50 -4.11 -3.25
C LEU A 87 -4.14 -3.41 -3.34
N GLN A 88 -3.06 -4.07 -2.90
CA GLN A 88 -1.71 -3.55 -3.06
C GLN A 88 -1.40 -3.31 -4.55
N ARG A 89 -1.73 -4.23 -5.46
CA ARG A 89 -1.46 -4.05 -6.89
C ARG A 89 -2.30 -2.94 -7.54
N GLU A 90 -3.57 -2.86 -7.19
CA GLU A 90 -4.48 -1.80 -7.63
C GLU A 90 -4.00 -0.44 -7.10
N GLN A 91 -3.41 -0.41 -5.91
CA GLN A 91 -2.71 0.76 -5.35
C GLN A 91 -1.32 0.98 -6.00
N ILE A 92 -0.58 -0.06 -6.38
CA ILE A 92 0.75 -0.02 -7.02
C ILE A 92 0.69 0.55 -8.44
N LEU A 93 -0.47 0.56 -9.11
CA LEU A 93 -0.62 1.33 -10.35
C LEU A 93 -0.43 2.86 -10.13
N GLY A 94 -0.27 3.32 -8.89
CA GLY A 94 0.15 4.69 -8.54
C GLY A 94 1.06 4.83 -7.32
N LEU A 95 1.64 3.75 -6.77
CA LEU A 95 2.58 3.81 -5.64
C LEU A 95 3.93 3.23 -6.07
N ASN A 96 4.95 4.10 -6.12
CA ASN A 96 6.34 3.66 -6.22
C ASN A 96 6.72 2.97 -4.90
N ALA A 97 7.74 2.11 -4.91
CA ALA A 97 8.24 1.44 -3.69
C ALA A 97 8.61 2.42 -2.56
N ASP A 98 8.82 3.69 -2.91
CA ASP A 98 9.22 4.78 -2.03
C ASP A 98 8.03 5.61 -1.50
N THR A 99 6.78 5.28 -1.86
CA THR A 99 5.62 6.05 -1.41
C THR A 99 5.13 5.62 -0.03
N THR A 100 5.07 6.56 0.89
CA THR A 100 4.60 6.37 2.26
C THR A 100 3.07 6.30 2.30
N ASN A 101 2.54 5.17 2.77
CA ASN A 101 1.10 5.00 2.99
C ASN A 101 0.64 5.76 4.26
N LYS A 102 -0.46 6.54 4.15
CA LYS A 102 -1.10 7.22 5.28
C LYS A 102 -2.54 6.76 5.48
N ASN A 103 -2.78 6.17 6.64
CA ASN A 103 -4.12 5.84 7.09
C ASN A 103 -4.86 7.10 7.55
N SER A 104 -6.03 7.38 6.96
CA SER A 104 -6.84 8.55 7.27
C SER A 104 -7.37 8.52 8.71
N THR A 105 -7.95 7.40 9.15
CA THR A 105 -8.46 7.22 10.51
C THR A 105 -7.37 7.45 11.55
N GLN A 106 -6.18 6.86 11.35
CA GLN A 106 -5.04 7.07 12.24
C GLN A 106 -4.62 8.54 12.27
N THR A 107 -4.52 9.19 11.11
CA THR A 107 -4.11 10.60 11.02
C THR A 107 -5.06 11.52 11.79
N ILE A 108 -6.37 11.32 11.65
CA ILE A 108 -7.37 12.09 12.40
C ILE A 108 -7.31 11.78 13.90
N ASN A 109 -7.19 10.50 14.28
CA ASN A 109 -7.13 10.09 15.68
C ASN A 109 -5.87 10.62 16.38
N GLU A 110 -4.73 10.65 15.70
CA GLU A 110 -3.49 11.20 16.26
C GLU A 110 -3.65 12.67 16.62
N TYR A 111 -4.27 13.47 15.74
CA TYR A 111 -4.59 14.86 16.03
C TYR A 111 -5.53 14.99 17.23
N ILE A 112 -6.67 14.28 17.19
CA ILE A 112 -7.70 14.35 18.24
C ILE A 112 -7.14 13.98 19.61
N ASN A 113 -6.30 12.95 19.66
CA ASN A 113 -5.74 12.44 20.91
C ASN A 113 -4.42 13.11 21.32
N GLY A 114 -3.87 14.00 20.50
CA GLY A 114 -2.59 14.67 20.80
C GLY A 114 -1.39 13.73 20.79
N THR A 115 -1.43 12.61 20.06
CA THR A 115 -0.40 11.55 20.14
C THR A 115 0.74 11.71 19.14
N ASP A 116 0.64 12.62 18.17
CA ASP A 116 1.74 12.99 17.28
C ASP A 116 2.35 14.32 17.74
N TRP A 117 3.67 14.34 17.99
CA TRP A 117 4.39 15.54 18.40
C TRP A 117 4.27 16.69 17.39
N ARG A 118 4.04 16.39 16.11
CA ARG A 118 3.89 17.40 15.04
C ARG A 118 2.69 18.32 15.27
N ILE A 119 1.73 17.92 16.10
CA ILE A 119 0.60 18.75 16.54
C ILE A 119 1.11 20.00 17.29
N SER A 120 2.27 19.90 17.95
CA SER A 120 2.91 20.98 18.69
C SER A 120 4.06 21.66 17.92
N ALA A 121 4.25 21.35 16.63
CA ALA A 121 5.35 21.92 15.84
C ALA A 121 5.15 23.42 15.52
N ASN A 122 3.90 23.88 15.45
CA ASN A 122 3.56 25.28 15.17
C ASN A 122 2.96 25.96 16.41
N SER A 123 3.74 26.83 17.06
CA SER A 123 3.33 27.56 18.27
C SER A 123 2.17 28.53 18.06
N ASN A 124 1.89 28.93 16.82
CA ASN A 124 0.78 29.82 16.48
C ASN A 124 -0.53 29.07 16.23
N THR A 125 -0.50 27.74 16.23
CA THR A 125 -1.67 26.89 15.98
C THR A 125 -2.11 26.22 17.26
N SER A 126 -3.40 26.31 17.57
CA SER A 126 -4.03 25.64 18.70
C SER A 126 -4.91 24.48 18.25
N TYR A 127 -5.30 23.64 19.20
CA TYR A 127 -6.26 22.55 18.96
C TYR A 127 -7.59 23.12 18.46
N SER A 128 -7.91 22.90 17.19
CA SER A 128 -9.05 23.51 16.50
C SER A 128 -9.39 22.75 15.22
N ASN A 129 -10.56 23.02 14.64
CA ASN A 129 -10.92 22.46 13.33
C ASN A 129 -9.94 22.90 12.23
N ALA A 130 -9.50 24.16 12.24
CA ALA A 130 -8.48 24.65 11.31
C ALA A 130 -7.14 23.95 11.52
N GLY A 131 -6.74 23.74 12.78
CA GLY A 131 -5.54 22.98 13.13
C GLY A 131 -5.61 21.52 12.69
N LEU A 132 -6.77 20.87 12.80
CA LEU A 132 -6.98 19.50 12.31
C LEU A 132 -6.79 19.42 10.79
N ILE A 133 -7.41 20.34 10.05
CA ILE A 133 -7.31 20.41 8.59
C ILE A 133 -5.85 20.62 8.19
N ASN A 134 -5.17 21.60 8.81
CA ASN A 134 -3.76 21.90 8.52
C ASN A 134 -2.84 20.75 8.89
N ASN A 135 -3.00 20.12 10.05
CA ASN A 135 -2.19 18.98 10.46
C ASN A 135 -2.37 17.78 9.52
N THR A 136 -3.62 17.51 9.11
CA THR A 136 -3.94 16.42 8.18
C THR A 136 -3.32 16.70 6.81
N ALA A 137 -3.54 17.90 6.25
CA ALA A 137 -2.98 18.28 4.95
C ALA A 137 -1.45 18.29 5.00
N GLY A 138 -0.87 18.87 6.05
CA GLY A 138 0.56 18.96 6.27
C GLY A 138 1.23 17.60 6.36
N LYS A 139 0.61 16.62 7.02
CA LYS A 139 1.12 15.25 7.08
C LYS A 139 1.17 14.60 5.69
N VAL A 140 0.17 14.84 4.84
CA VAL A 140 0.17 14.32 3.47
C VAL A 140 1.26 14.98 2.64
N ILE A 141 1.31 16.32 2.65
CA ILE A 141 2.25 17.13 1.87
C ILE A 141 3.70 16.84 2.29
N ALA A 142 3.98 16.72 3.59
CA ALA A 142 5.32 16.42 4.09
C ALA A 142 5.85 15.07 3.58
N ASN A 143 4.98 14.06 3.49
CA ASN A 143 5.40 12.76 2.98
C ASN A 143 5.57 12.79 1.46
N TYR A 144 4.77 13.56 0.72
CA TYR A 144 5.02 13.78 -0.70
C TYR A 144 6.43 14.35 -0.94
N TRP A 145 6.86 15.38 -0.19
CA TRP A 145 8.21 15.91 -0.35
C TRP A 145 9.29 14.88 -0.10
N LEU A 146 9.18 14.14 1.02
CA LEU A 146 10.18 13.15 1.44
C LEU A 146 10.24 11.94 0.51
N ASP A 147 9.14 11.61 -0.17
CA ASP A 147 9.05 10.43 -1.02
C ASP A 147 9.32 10.75 -2.51
N ALA A 148 9.00 11.96 -2.97
CA ALA A 148 9.03 12.31 -4.39
C ALA A 148 10.05 13.40 -4.78
N VAL A 149 10.48 14.25 -3.84
CA VAL A 149 11.35 15.41 -4.15
C VAL A 149 12.72 15.28 -3.51
N TYR A 150 12.79 14.95 -2.22
CA TYR A 150 14.06 14.69 -1.53
C TYR A 150 14.66 13.35 -1.97
N SER A 151 15.97 13.24 -1.84
CA SER A 151 16.63 11.93 -1.99
C SER A 151 16.19 10.97 -0.88
N LYS A 152 16.35 9.66 -1.12
CA LYS A 152 15.97 8.64 -0.13
C LYS A 152 16.78 8.78 1.15
N GLU A 153 18.06 9.10 1.01
CA GLU A 153 18.99 9.32 2.11
C GLU A 153 18.52 10.50 2.98
N GLU A 154 18.12 11.61 2.36
CA GLU A 154 17.61 12.78 3.07
C GLU A 154 16.26 12.50 3.76
N GLY A 155 15.35 11.81 3.05
CA GLY A 155 14.06 11.42 3.59
C GLY A 155 14.18 10.52 4.81
N LEU A 156 15.10 9.54 4.77
CA LEU A 156 15.39 8.64 5.88
C LEU A 156 16.01 9.37 7.07
N ALA A 157 17.00 10.24 6.82
CA ALA A 157 17.66 10.99 7.88
C ALA A 157 16.69 11.91 8.64
N HIS A 158 15.76 12.58 7.93
CA HIS A 158 14.68 13.32 8.57
C HIS A 158 13.77 12.43 9.43
N ARG A 159 13.37 11.28 8.90
CA ARG A 159 12.44 10.35 9.58
C ARG A 159 13.07 9.68 10.81
N ASN A 160 14.39 9.44 10.77
CA ASN A 160 15.16 8.87 11.87
C ASN A 160 15.54 9.92 12.93
N GLY A 161 15.35 11.20 12.63
CA GLY A 161 15.71 12.30 13.53
C GLY A 161 17.21 12.64 13.52
N ASP A 162 17.94 12.22 12.49
CA ASP A 162 19.35 12.60 12.29
C ASP A 162 19.48 14.11 12.04
N TYR A 163 18.47 14.70 11.39
CA TYR A 163 18.21 16.14 11.35
C TYR A 163 16.72 16.41 11.14
N HIS A 164 16.33 17.70 11.20
CA HIS A 164 14.95 18.12 10.97
C HIS A 164 14.85 19.10 9.81
N ILE A 165 13.93 18.83 8.87
CA ILE A 165 13.60 19.74 7.77
C ILE A 165 12.34 20.49 8.21
N HIS A 166 12.46 21.81 8.28
CA HIS A 166 11.38 22.67 8.69
C HIS A 166 10.33 22.85 7.58
N ASP A 167 9.08 23.09 7.98
CA ASP A 167 7.97 23.55 7.12
C ASP A 167 7.65 22.67 5.91
N LEU A 168 7.77 21.36 6.08
CA LEU A 168 7.36 20.37 5.06
C LEU A 168 5.85 20.30 4.84
N ASP A 169 5.03 21.01 5.62
CA ASP A 169 3.57 20.94 5.56
C ASP A 169 2.95 21.78 4.42
N CYS A 170 3.74 22.59 3.70
CA CYS A 170 3.23 23.43 2.61
C CYS A 170 4.26 23.68 1.49
N LEU A 171 3.77 24.09 0.30
CA LEU A 171 4.62 24.56 -0.82
C LEU A 171 4.67 26.10 -0.79
N THR A 172 5.35 26.67 0.20
CA THR A 172 5.44 28.12 0.35
C THR A 172 6.84 28.55 0.79
N GLY A 173 7.15 29.84 0.68
CA GLY A 173 8.37 30.36 1.29
C GLY A 173 8.24 30.36 2.82
N TYR A 174 9.34 30.14 3.52
CA TYR A 174 9.34 30.05 4.98
C TYR A 174 8.74 31.30 5.65
N CYS A 175 9.26 32.47 5.31
CA CYS A 175 8.78 33.74 5.83
C CYS A 175 9.03 34.87 4.84
N ALA A 176 8.25 35.95 4.98
CA ALA A 176 8.43 37.16 4.20
C ALA A 176 8.12 38.39 5.08
N GLY A 177 8.93 39.44 4.91
CA GLY A 177 8.64 40.76 5.46
C GLY A 177 8.05 41.65 4.37
N TRP A 178 6.90 42.26 4.65
CA TRP A 178 6.18 43.09 3.68
C TRP A 178 6.32 44.58 4.01
N SER A 179 6.57 45.41 3.00
CA SER A 179 6.71 46.85 3.17
C SER A 179 5.36 47.50 3.46
N LEU A 180 5.17 47.97 4.69
CA LEU A 180 3.94 48.71 5.06
C LEU A 180 3.77 49.98 4.22
N ARG A 181 4.87 50.64 3.82
CA ARG A 181 4.83 51.79 2.92
C ARG A 181 4.25 51.41 1.55
N ALA A 182 4.64 50.26 1.00
CA ALA A 182 4.11 49.80 -0.28
C ALA A 182 2.60 49.51 -0.15
N LEU A 183 2.18 48.78 0.89
CA LEU A 183 0.77 48.51 1.14
C LEU A 183 -0.08 49.79 1.24
N LEU A 184 0.42 50.80 1.97
CA LEU A 184 -0.32 52.05 2.19
C LEU A 184 -0.37 52.94 0.94
N ASN A 185 0.67 52.93 0.10
CA ASN A 185 0.76 53.80 -1.06
C ASN A 185 0.22 53.16 -2.35
N GLU A 186 0.30 51.84 -2.46
CA GLU A 186 0.03 51.09 -3.70
C GLU A 186 -1.18 50.15 -3.56
N GLY A 187 -1.65 49.86 -2.35
CA GLY A 187 -2.80 49.00 -2.11
C GLY A 187 -2.48 47.50 -2.12
N PHE A 188 -3.48 46.68 -2.44
CA PHE A 188 -3.41 45.21 -2.58
C PHE A 188 -3.32 44.80 -4.04
#